data_AF-A0A6V7L8X7-F1
#
_entry.id   AF-A0A6V7L8X7-F1
#
_cell.length_a   1.000
_cell.length_b   1.000
_cell.length_c   1.000
_cell.angle_alpha   90.00
_cell.angle_beta   90.00
_cell.angle_gamma   90.00
#
_symmetry.space_group_name_H-M   'P 1'
#
loop_
_entity.id
_entity.type
_entity.pdbx_description
1 polymer ?
#
loop_
_entity_poly.entity_id
_entity_poly.type
_entity_poly.pdbx_seq_one_letter_code
_entity_poly.pdbx_strand_id
1 'polypeptide(L)'
;MVVDGIPVSLGLWDTAGQEDYDRLRPLSYPQTDVFLICFSVTSPSSFENVTSKWYPEIKHHCPDAPMILVGTKIDLRDDRETLTALAEQGLSAIKREQGQKLANK
;
A
#
# COMPACT_ATOMS: atom_id res chain seq x y z
N MET A 1 -12.30 16.69 -9.32
CA MET A 1 -10.86 17.05 -9.43
C MET A 1 -10.64 17.63 -10.83
N VAL A 2 -9.64 18.48 -11.05
CA VAL A 2 -9.30 18.96 -12.42
C VAL A 2 -7.87 18.53 -12.73
N VAL A 3 -7.66 17.88 -13.87
CA VAL A 3 -6.35 17.44 -14.37
C VAL A 3 -6.21 17.98 -15.79
N ASP A 4 -5.14 18.72 -16.08
CA ASP A 4 -4.88 19.34 -17.38
C ASP A 4 -6.06 20.19 -17.91
N GLY A 5 -6.79 20.86 -17.01
CA GLY A 5 -7.96 21.67 -17.34
C GLY A 5 -9.25 20.87 -17.57
N ILE A 6 -9.20 19.53 -17.47
CA ILE A 6 -10.34 18.63 -17.66
C ILE A 6 -10.91 18.22 -16.29
N PRO A 7 -12.23 18.39 -16.05
CA PRO A 7 -12.87 17.85 -14.86
C PRO A 7 -12.85 16.32 -14.87
N VAL A 8 -12.35 15.73 -13.79
CA VAL A 8 -12.31 14.28 -13.56
C VAL A 8 -13.13 13.96 -12.31
N SER A 9 -14.02 12.97 -12.45
CA SER A 9 -14.70 12.32 -11.33
C SER A 9 -13.86 11.15 -10.86
N LEU A 10 -13.56 11.09 -9.57
CA LEU A 10 -12.75 10.03 -8.96
C LEU A 10 -13.57 9.36 -7.86
N GLY A 11 -13.88 8.08 -8.04
CA GLY A 11 -14.42 7.24 -6.99
C GLY A 11 -13.29 6.70 -6.13
N LEU A 12 -13.44 6.78 -4.81
CA LEU A 12 -12.48 6.25 -3.85
C LEU A 12 -13.17 5.21 -2.97
N TRP A 13 -12.58 4.02 -2.92
CA TRP A 13 -13.03 2.93 -2.06
C TRP A 13 -11.95 2.65 -1.02
N ASP A 14 -12.26 2.96 0.24
CA ASP A 14 -11.43 2.60 1.38
C ASP A 14 -11.79 1.18 1.84
N THR A 15 -10.79 0.36 2.15
CA THR A 15 -11.00 -1.06 2.47
C THR A 15 -10.28 -1.46 3.75
N ALA A 16 -10.88 -2.40 4.48
CA ALA A 16 -10.33 -2.92 5.72
C ALA A 16 -9.11 -3.83 5.46
N GLY A 17 -7.99 -3.55 6.14
CA GLY A 17 -6.75 -4.33 6.05
C GLY A 17 -6.68 -5.54 6.99
N GLN A 18 -7.65 -5.70 7.90
CA GLN A 18 -7.67 -6.82 8.84
C GLN A 18 -8.14 -8.12 8.17
N GLU A 19 -7.64 -9.24 8.65
CA GLU A 19 -7.95 -10.58 8.13
C GLU A 19 -9.44 -10.94 8.24
N ASP A 20 -10.13 -10.42 9.26
CA ASP A 20 -11.57 -10.63 9.45
C ASP A 20 -12.41 -10.18 8.25
N TYR A 21 -11.88 -9.28 7.41
CA TYR A 21 -12.54 -8.74 6.23
C TYR A 21 -12.05 -9.33 4.92
N ASP A 22 -11.17 -10.34 4.94
CA ASP A 22 -10.57 -10.91 3.72
C ASP A 22 -11.61 -11.45 2.73
N ARG A 23 -12.76 -11.95 3.21
CA ARG A 23 -13.85 -12.43 2.35
C ARG A 23 -14.75 -11.31 1.81
N LEU A 24 -14.76 -10.16 2.48
CA LEU A 24 -15.63 -9.04 2.14
C LEU A 24 -14.93 -8.04 1.21
N ARG A 25 -13.62 -7.85 1.39
CA ARG A 25 -12.81 -6.91 0.60
C ARG A 25 -12.94 -7.12 -0.92
N PRO A 26 -12.88 -8.36 -1.46
CA PRO A 26 -12.98 -8.57 -2.90
C PRO A 26 -14.32 -8.16 -3.51
N LEU A 27 -15.37 -8.00 -2.70
CA LEU A 27 -16.67 -7.51 -3.17
C LEU A 27 -16.60 -6.05 -3.65
N SER A 28 -15.56 -5.31 -3.26
CA SER A 28 -15.34 -3.91 -3.68
C SER A 28 -14.45 -3.78 -4.92
N TYR A 29 -13.87 -4.88 -5.43
CA TYR A 29 -12.93 -4.86 -6.55
C TYR A 29 -13.54 -4.72 -7.95
N PRO A 30 -14.76 -5.21 -8.25
CA PRO A 30 -15.33 -5.09 -9.59
C PRO A 30 -15.33 -3.63 -10.09
N GLN A 31 -14.97 -3.46 -11.37
CA GLN A 31 -14.92 -2.14 -12.03
C GLN A 31 -13.88 -1.17 -11.44
N THR A 32 -12.84 -1.66 -10.75
CA THR A 32 -11.72 -0.83 -10.32
C THR A 32 -10.78 -0.51 -11.49
N ASP A 33 -10.55 0.76 -11.77
CA ASP A 33 -9.62 1.22 -12.81
C ASP A 33 -8.15 1.16 -12.37
N VAL A 34 -7.87 1.34 -11.07
CA VAL A 34 -6.51 1.30 -10.51
C VAL A 34 -6.55 0.95 -9.02
N PHE A 35 -5.60 0.13 -8.57
CA PHE A 35 -5.40 -0.19 -7.16
C PHE A 35 -4.23 0.60 -6.57
N LEU A 36 -4.41 1.08 -5.33
CA LEU A 36 -3.32 1.59 -4.50
C LEU A 36 -2.99 0.56 -3.42
N ILE A 37 -1.81 -0.05 -3.49
CA ILE A 37 -1.33 -0.94 -2.44
C ILE A 37 -0.51 -0.11 -1.46
N CYS A 38 -1.02 0.08 -0.26
CA CYS A 38 -0.40 0.92 0.75
C CYS A 38 0.40 0.10 1.78
N PHE A 39 1.55 0.60 2.17
CA PHE A 39 2.30 0.14 3.35
C PHE A 39 2.77 1.34 4.18
N SER A 40 3.05 1.14 5.46
CA SER A 40 3.66 2.17 6.30
C SER A 40 5.18 2.04 6.26
N VAL A 41 5.88 3.15 6.03
CA VAL A 41 7.35 3.14 5.97
C VAL A 41 8.00 2.78 7.31
N THR A 42 7.25 2.85 8.40
CA THR A 42 7.69 2.47 9.74
C THR A 42 7.16 1.11 10.19
N SER A 43 6.52 0.35 9.30
CA SER A 43 6.06 -1.01 9.58
C SER A 43 6.60 -1.97 8.53
N PRO A 44 7.76 -2.61 8.78
CA PRO A 44 8.33 -3.61 7.88
C PRO A 44 7.37 -4.76 7.55
N SER A 45 6.57 -5.20 8.53
CA SER A 45 5.54 -6.22 8.30
C SER A 45 4.49 -5.77 7.27
N SER A 46 4.04 -4.51 7.31
CA SER A 46 3.12 -3.99 6.29
C SER A 46 3.74 -3.96 4.89
N PHE A 47 5.06 -3.75 4.79
CA PHE A 47 5.79 -3.78 3.53
C PHE A 47 5.93 -5.20 2.98
N GLU A 48 6.21 -6.18 3.85
CA GLU A 48 6.24 -7.60 3.49
C GLU A 48 4.87 -8.09 2.99
N ASN A 49 3.79 -7.66 3.66
CA ASN A 49 2.40 -7.97 3.29
C ASN A 49 2.02 -7.57 1.87
N VAL A 50 2.69 -6.57 1.28
CA VAL A 50 2.52 -6.23 -0.14
C VAL A 50 2.75 -7.46 -1.02
N THR A 51 3.83 -8.19 -0.79
CA THR A 51 4.22 -9.34 -1.61
C THR A 51 3.56 -10.65 -1.18
N SER A 52 3.35 -10.83 0.12
CA SER A 52 2.82 -12.08 0.65
C SER A 52 1.29 -12.16 0.58
N LYS A 53 0.60 -11.02 0.55
CA LYS A 53 -0.86 -10.95 0.63
C LYS A 53 -1.49 -10.06 -0.44
N TRP A 54 -1.20 -8.76 -0.43
CA TRP A 54 -1.99 -7.77 -1.18
C TRP A 54 -1.85 -7.92 -2.69
N TYR A 55 -0.61 -8.02 -3.19
CA TYR A 55 -0.38 -8.20 -4.61
C TYR A 55 -0.96 -9.53 -5.13
N PRO A 56 -0.72 -10.69 -4.51
CA PRO A 56 -1.35 -11.94 -4.92
C PRO A 56 -2.88 -11.90 -4.90
N GLU A 57 -3.49 -11.31 -3.87
CA GLU A 57 -4.95 -11.19 -3.73
C GLU A 57 -5.56 -10.37 -4.88
N ILE A 58 -5.01 -9.17 -5.13
CA ILE A 58 -5.47 -8.31 -6.22
C ILE A 58 -5.24 -8.99 -7.56
N LYS A 59 -4.07 -9.63 -7.78
CA LYS A 59 -3.79 -10.34 -9.04
C LYS A 59 -4.71 -11.54 -9.26
N HIS A 60 -5.17 -12.20 -8.21
CA HIS A 60 -6.12 -13.30 -8.28
C HIS A 60 -7.51 -12.84 -8.75
N HIS A 61 -8.01 -11.72 -8.21
CA HIS A 61 -9.35 -11.21 -8.52
C HIS A 61 -9.39 -10.27 -9.75
N CYS A 62 -8.30 -9.54 -10.01
CA CYS A 62 -8.19 -8.51 -11.02
C CYS A 62 -6.83 -8.62 -11.74
N PRO A 63 -6.62 -9.65 -12.57
CA PRO A 63 -5.32 -9.97 -13.15
C PRO A 63 -4.74 -8.84 -14.01
N ASP A 64 -5.57 -8.04 -14.68
CA ASP A 64 -5.12 -7.00 -15.61
C ASP A 64 -5.14 -5.59 -15.00
N ALA A 65 -5.55 -5.45 -13.73
CA ALA A 65 -5.71 -4.14 -13.12
C ALA A 65 -4.34 -3.47 -12.84
N PRO A 66 -4.16 -2.21 -13.24
CA PRO A 66 -3.01 -1.41 -12.85
C PRO A 66 -2.90 -1.27 -11.33
N MET A 67 -1.68 -1.32 -10.81
CA MET A 67 -1.38 -1.19 -9.38
C MET A 67 -0.29 -0.13 -9.16
N ILE A 68 -0.48 0.69 -8.14
CA ILE A 68 0.51 1.67 -7.67
C ILE A 68 0.88 1.30 -6.23
N LEU A 69 2.17 1.12 -5.97
CA LEU A 69 2.69 0.93 -4.62
C LEU A 69 2.85 2.28 -3.92
N VAL A 70 2.29 2.42 -2.72
CA VAL A 70 2.28 3.68 -1.95
C VAL A 70 2.90 3.47 -0.57
N GLY A 71 4.01 4.15 -0.30
CA GLY A 71 4.61 4.24 1.03
C GLY A 71 4.00 5.40 1.82
N THR A 72 3.34 5.10 2.93
CA THR A 72 2.62 6.05 3.80
C THR A 72 3.43 6.39 5.07
N LYS A 73 2.99 7.43 5.80
CA LYS A 73 3.63 7.94 7.04
C LYS A 73 5.10 8.33 6.85
N ILE A 74 5.42 8.99 5.74
CA ILE A 74 6.79 9.34 5.35
C ILE A 74 7.46 10.29 6.34
N ASP A 75 6.67 11.10 7.04
CA ASP A 75 7.08 12.00 8.12
C ASP A 75 7.77 11.24 9.26
N LEU A 76 7.35 9.99 9.53
CA LEU A 76 7.92 9.15 10.58
C LEU A 76 9.22 8.43 10.17
N ARG A 77 9.66 8.56 8.91
CA ARG A 77 10.89 7.89 8.46
C ARG A 77 12.13 8.46 9.14
N ASP A 78 12.10 9.74 9.46
CA ASP A 78 13.21 10.46 10.11
C ASP A 78 12.86 10.89 11.54
N ASP A 79 11.71 10.45 12.07
CA ASP A 79 11.28 10.74 13.43
C ASP A 79 12.10 9.94 14.45
N ARG A 80 12.72 10.65 15.40
CA ARG A 80 13.67 10.05 16.35
C ARG A 80 13.00 9.03 17.26
N GLU A 81 11.82 9.33 17.79
CA GLU A 81 11.12 8.44 18.71
C GLU A 81 10.71 7.15 17.99
N THR A 82 10.17 7.28 16.78
CA THR A 82 9.81 6.14 15.93
C THR A 82 11.02 5.28 15.58
N LEU A 83 12.15 5.91 15.21
CA LEU A 83 13.37 5.18 14.89
C LEU A 83 13.97 4.45 16.10
N THR A 84 13.93 5.06 17.28
CA THR A 84 14.34 4.39 18.53
C THR A 84 13.47 3.18 18.82
N ALA A 85 12.13 3.32 18.75
CA ALA A 85 11.21 2.21 19.00
C ALA A 85 11.38 1.06 18.00
N LEU A 86 11.68 1.36 16.73
CA LEU A 86 12.00 0.33 15.72
C LEU A 86 13.33 -0.37 16.04
N ALA A 87 14.37 0.39 16.39
CA ALA A 87 15.68 -0.16 16.71
C ALA A 87 15.64 -1.08 17.95
N GLU A 88 14.83 -0.76 18.96
CA GLU A 88 14.60 -1.62 20.13
C GLU A 88 14.02 -3.00 19.75
N GLN A 89 13.30 -3.07 18.63
CA GLN A 89 12.75 -4.31 18.08
C GLN A 89 13.68 -4.95 17.02
N GLY A 90 14.87 -4.39 16.79
CA GLY A 90 15.81 -4.85 15.75
C GLY A 90 15.34 -4.53 14.33
N LEU A 91 14.43 -3.58 14.17
CA LEU A 91 13.84 -3.17 12.89
C LEU A 91 14.38 -1.82 12.44
N SER A 92 14.11 -1.48 11.17
CA SER A 92 14.42 -0.17 10.60
C SER A 92 13.29 0.30 9.68
N ALA A 93 13.16 1.61 9.51
CA ALA A 93 12.20 2.18 8.58
C ALA A 93 12.57 1.81 7.13
N ILE A 94 11.55 1.57 6.31
CA ILE A 94 11.67 1.24 4.90
C ILE A 94 12.20 2.45 4.12
N LYS A 95 13.34 2.24 3.47
CA LYS A 95 13.99 3.23 2.62
C LYS A 95 13.27 3.37 1.28
N ARG A 96 13.45 4.54 0.64
CA ARG A 96 12.84 4.82 -0.67
C ARG A 96 13.28 3.81 -1.73
N GLU A 97 14.55 3.41 -1.72
CA GLU A 97 15.14 2.46 -2.67
C GLU A 97 14.51 1.07 -2.54
N GLN A 98 14.15 0.63 -1.32
CA GLN A 98 13.48 -0.64 -1.11
C GLN A 98 12.08 -0.62 -1.73
N GLY A 99 11.32 0.47 -1.52
CA GLY A 99 10.01 0.66 -2.15
C GLY A 99 10.08 0.69 -3.67
N GLN A 100 11.04 1.42 -4.24
CA GLN A 100 11.23 1.47 -5.70
C GLN A 100 11.61 0.11 -6.29
N LYS A 101 12.50 -0.63 -5.61
CA LYS A 101 12.89 -1.97 -6.03
C LYS A 101 11.70 -2.93 -6.02
N LEU A 102 10.81 -2.81 -5.03
CA LEU A 102 9.60 -3.63 -4.97
C LEU A 102 8.59 -3.25 -6.07
N ALA A 103 8.39 -1.96 -6.34
CA ALA A 103 7.47 -1.51 -7.38
C ALA A 103 7.89 -1.92 -8.80
N ASN A 104 9.19 -2.12 -9.03
CA ASN A 104 9.74 -2.50 -10.34
C ASN A 104 9.87 -4.03 -10.52
N LYS A 105 9.33 -4.83 -9.61
CA LYS A 105 9.42 -6.30 -9.63
C LYS A 105 8.18 -6.89 -10.29
#